data_AF-A0A1B4VC00-F1
#
_entry.id   AF-A0A1B4VC00-F1
#
_cell.length_a   1.000
_cell.length_b   1.000
_cell.length_c   1.000
_cell.angle_alpha   90.00
_cell.angle_beta   90.00
_cell.angle_gamma   90.00
#
_symmetry.space_group_name_H-M   'P 1'
#
loop_
_entity.id
_entity.type
_entity.pdbx_description
1 polymer ?
#
loop_
_entity_poly.entity_id
_entity_poly.type
_entity_poly.pdbx_seq_one_letter_code
_entity_poly.pdbx_strand_id
1 'polypeptide(L)' 'MTLLRDPDLIREFPDLAPRITGLMLASPGFAALYAEYEIVDREIRAIGGHTEPGQGDHVRGLEKRRARLREMLHAMLKD' A
#
# COMPACT_ATOMS: atom_id res chain seq x y z
N MET A 1 4.52 10.96 -20.44
CA MET A 1 3.38 10.14 -19.99
C MET A 1 3.58 9.88 -18.50
N THR A 2 3.05 10.77 -17.66
CA THR A 2 3.40 10.85 -16.24
C THR A 2 2.32 10.15 -15.43
N LEU A 3 2.44 8.85 -15.21
CA LEU A 3 1.54 8.08 -14.35
C LEU A 3 2.34 7.27 -13.31
N LEU A 4 3.32 7.91 -12.70
CA LEU A 4 4.07 7.34 -11.58
C LEU A 4 4.28 8.37 -10.47
N ARG A 5 3.21 9.04 -10.07
CA ARG A 5 3.19 9.80 -8.82
C ARG A 5 2.05 9.24 -7.99
N ASP A 6 2.41 8.44 -6.99
CA ASP A 6 2.29 8.83 -5.58
C ASP A 6 2.11 7.57 -4.70
N PRO A 7 2.75 7.55 -3.51
CA PRO A 7 2.54 6.51 -2.50
C PRO A 7 1.10 6.60 -1.97
N ASP A 8 0.45 5.46 -1.90
CA ASP A 8 -1.01 5.35 -1.97
C ASP A 8 -1.69 5.69 -0.63
N LEU A 9 -1.05 5.40 0.51
CA LEU A 9 -1.68 5.56 1.82
C LEU A 9 -1.80 7.02 2.29
N ILE A 10 -0.77 7.86 2.10
CA ILE A 10 -0.81 9.28 2.51
C ILE A 10 -1.83 10.06 1.67
N ARG A 11 -2.06 9.66 0.41
CA ARG A 11 -3.11 10.25 -0.43
C ARG A 11 -4.50 9.74 -0.09
N GLU A 12 -4.65 8.47 0.32
CA GLU A 12 -5.91 7.96 0.88
C GLU A 12 -6.26 8.65 2.21
N PHE A 13 -5.24 9.02 3.01
CA PHE A 13 -5.41 9.64 4.33
C PHE A 13 -4.52 10.88 4.51
N PRO A 14 -4.79 11.99 3.80
CA PRO A 14 -3.95 13.19 3.86
C PRO A 14 -3.91 13.81 5.26
N ASP A 15 -4.99 13.67 6.02
CA ASP A 15 -5.11 14.12 7.41
C ASP A 15 -4.16 13.35 8.36
N LEU A 16 -3.83 12.09 8.02
CA LEU A 16 -2.97 11.22 8.81
C LEU A 16 -1.50 11.28 8.38
N ALA A 17 -1.15 12.03 7.33
CA ALA A 17 0.22 12.19 6.84
C ALA A 17 1.29 12.45 7.92
N PRO A 18 1.09 13.40 8.86
CA PRO A 18 2.07 13.62 9.93
C PRO A 18 2.20 12.41 10.87
N ARG A 19 1.10 11.71 11.16
CA ARG A 19 1.10 10.53 12.03
C ARG A 19 1.76 9.31 11.37
N ILE A 20 1.49 9.09 10.08
CA ILE A 20 2.17 8.07 9.27
C ILE A 20 3.67 8.31 9.29
N THR A 21 4.11 9.56 9.07
CA THR A 21 5.54 9.91 9.08
C THR A 21 6.16 9.70 10.46
N GLY A 22 5.47 10.11 11.53
CA GLY A 22 5.90 9.86 12.90
C GLY A 22 6.05 8.37 13.22
N LEU A 23 5.08 7.55 12.83
CA LEU A 23 5.11 6.10 13.05
C LEU A 23 6.17 5.39 12.22
N MET A 24 6.45 5.83 10.98
CA MET A 24 7.56 5.29 10.19
C MET A 24 8.92 5.52 10.86
N LEU A 25 9.09 6.64 11.57
CA LEU A 25 10.34 6.96 12.28
C LEU A 25 10.41 6.29 13.66
N ALA A 26 9.28 6.18 14.35
CA ALA A 26 9.21 5.71 15.73
C ALA A 26 8.99 4.18 15.86
N SER A 27 8.40 3.54 14.85
CA SER A 27 8.01 2.13 14.88
C SER A 27 8.58 1.36 13.68
N PRO A 28 9.63 0.55 13.87
CA PRO A 28 10.19 -0.27 12.78
C PRO A 28 9.17 -1.28 12.25
N GLY A 29 8.23 -1.73 13.08
CA GLY A 29 7.13 -2.59 12.67
C GLY A 29 6.16 -1.88 11.71
N PHE A 30 5.82 -0.61 11.99
CA PHE A 30 5.01 0.19 11.08
C PHE A 30 5.74 0.44 9.76
N ALA A 31 7.02 0.80 9.82
CA ALA A 31 7.84 1.04 8.63
C ALA A 31 7.93 -0.20 7.72
N ALA A 32 8.09 -1.39 8.31
CA ALA A 32 8.11 -2.64 7.55
C ALA A 32 6.77 -2.95 6.88
N LEU A 33 5.65 -2.80 7.61
CA LEU A 33 4.30 -3.00 7.05
C LEU A 33 3.98 -2.00 5.94
N TYR A 34 4.41 -0.74 6.11
CA TYR A 34 4.24 0.31 5.12
C TYR A 34 5.04 0.00 3.84
N ALA A 35 6.28 -0.46 3.99
CA ALA A 35 7.11 -0.87 2.85
C ALA A 35 6.49 -2.07 2.10
N GLU A 36 5.95 -3.06 2.82
CA GLU A 36 5.26 -4.20 2.20
C GLU A 36 4.00 -3.76 1.44
N TYR A 37 3.22 -2.84 2.00
CA TYR A 37 2.06 -2.26 1.34
C TYR A 37 2.43 -1.59 0.01
N GLU A 38 3.45 -0.75 0.01
CA GLU A 38 3.93 -0.05 -1.18
C GLU A 38 4.44 -1.01 -2.26
N ILE A 39 5.10 -2.10 -1.87
CA ILE A 39 5.54 -3.14 -2.81
C ILE A 39 4.33 -3.79 -3.49
N VAL A 40 3.35 -4.26 -2.72
CA VAL A 40 2.16 -4.95 -3.25
C VAL A 40 1.34 -4.02 -4.14
N ASP A 41 1.15 -2.77 -3.73
CA ASP A 41 0.42 -1.78 -4.51
C ASP A 41 1.12 -1.48 -5.86
N ARG A 42 2.46 -1.36 -5.83
CA ARG A 42 3.26 -1.21 -7.06
C ARG A 42 3.13 -2.42 -7.98
N GLU A 43 3.12 -3.64 -7.44
CA GLU A 43 2.94 -4.86 -8.24
C GLU A 43 1.55 -4.90 -8.89
N ILE A 44 0.49 -4.58 -8.15
CA ILE A 44 -0.88 -4.50 -8.71
C ILE A 44 -0.92 -3.49 -9.85
N ARG A 45 -0.31 -2.31 -9.68
CA ARG A 45 -0.25 -1.27 -10.72
C ARG A 45 0.55 -1.72 -11.95
N ALA A 46 1.67 -2.41 -11.74
CA ALA A 46 2.49 -2.95 -12.83
C ALA A 46 1.72 -3.98 -13.65
N ILE A 47 0.98 -4.87 -12.98
CA ILE A 47 0.11 -5.86 -13.60
C ILE A 47 -1.10 -5.20 -14.29
N GLY A 48 -1.74 -4.22 -13.66
CA GLY A 48 -2.89 -3.51 -14.24
C GLY A 48 -2.57 -2.82 -15.57
N GLY A 49 -1.30 -2.46 -15.80
CA GLY A 49 -0.83 -1.96 -17.09
C GLY A 49 -0.67 -3.03 -18.18
N HIS A 50 -0.54 -4.31 -17.79
CA HIS A 50 -0.31 -5.47 -18.66
C HIS A 50 -1.44 -6.50 -18.46
N THR A 51 -2.59 -6.28 -19.11
CA THR A 51 -3.73 -7.23 -19.01
C THR A 51 -3.53 -8.44 -19.90
N GLU A 52 -2.88 -9.48 -19.40
CA GLU A 52 -2.82 -10.80 -20.04
C GLU A 52 -3.90 -11.76 -19.50
N PRO A 53 -4.52 -12.61 -20.34
CA PRO A 53 -5.45 -13.62 -19.89
C PRO A 53 -4.75 -14.65 -18.98
N GLY A 54 -5.16 -14.73 -17.71
CA GLY A 54 -4.60 -15.66 -16.71
C GLY A 54 -4.08 -15.01 -15.44
N GLN A 55 -3.79 -13.70 -15.45
CA GLN A 55 -3.33 -12.97 -14.26
C GLN A 55 -4.43 -12.68 -13.23
N GLY A 56 -5.69 -12.99 -13.55
CA GLY A 56 -6.84 -12.66 -12.70
C GLY A 56 -6.79 -13.25 -11.29
N ASP A 57 -6.24 -14.45 -11.09
CA ASP A 57 -6.13 -15.06 -9.76
C ASP A 57 -4.97 -14.47 -8.94
N HIS A 58 -3.82 -14.24 -9.60
CA HIS A 58 -2.66 -13.60 -8.98
C HIS A 58 -2.97 -12.17 -8.52
N VAL A 59 -3.62 -11.38 -9.38
CA VAL A 59 -4.07 -10.01 -9.03
C VAL A 59 -5.02 -10.02 -7.86
N ARG A 60 -6.03 -10.92 -7.86
CA ARG A 60 -6.94 -11.07 -6.72
C ARG A 60 -6.22 -11.42 -5.42
N GLY A 61 -5.14 -12.21 -5.50
CA GLY A 61 -4.28 -12.50 -4.36
C GLY A 61 -3.56 -11.26 -3.83
N LEU A 62 -2.98 -10.45 -4.72
CA LEU A 62 -2.32 -9.20 -4.36
C LEU A 62 -3.31 -8.18 -3.78
N GLU A 63 -4.51 -8.04 -4.37
CA GLU A 63 -5.55 -7.14 -3.88
C GLU A 63 -5.98 -7.50 -2.45
N LYS A 64 -6.17 -8.80 -2.16
CA LYS A 64 -6.44 -9.29 -0.79
C LYS A 64 -5.31 -8.94 0.17
N ARG A 65 -4.06 -9.09 -0.26
CA ARG A 65 -2.89 -8.76 0.56
C ARG A 65 -2.80 -7.26 0.83
N ARG A 66 -3.01 -6.41 -0.18
CA ARG A 66 -3.08 -4.95 -0.04
C ARG A 66 -4.16 -4.54 0.95
N ALA A 67 -5.36 -5.11 0.84
CA ALA A 67 -6.46 -4.83 1.76
C ALA A 67 -6.09 -5.15 3.21
N ARG A 68 -5.51 -6.33 3.46
CA ARG A 68 -5.07 -6.74 4.80
C ARG A 68 -3.99 -5.82 5.36
N LEU A 69 -2.97 -5.47 4.55
CA LEU A 69 -1.91 -4.56 4.96
C LEU A 69 -2.46 -3.18 5.32
N ARG A 70 -3.43 -2.68 4.54
CA ARG A 70 -4.12 -1.43 4.83
C ARG A 70 -4.87 -1.49 6.16
N GLU A 71 -5.60 -2.56 6.44
CA GLU A 71 -6.28 -2.73 7.73
C GLU A 71 -5.31 -2.72 8.91
N MET A 72 -4.16 -3.40 8.78
CA MET A 72 -3.12 -3.41 9.81
C MET A 72 -2.52 -2.02 10.03
N LEU A 73 -2.18 -1.30 8.96
CA LEU A 73 -1.67 0.07 9.04
C LEU A 73 -2.71 1.00 9.68
N HIS A 74 -3.98 0.87 9.31
CA HIS A 74 -5.07 1.67 9.87
C HIS A 74 -5.31 1.39 11.35
N ALA A 75 -5.19 0.13 11.79
CA ALA A 75 -5.25 -0.22 13.20
C ALA A 75 -4.14 0.46 13.99
N MET A 76 -2.90 0.47 13.47
CA MET A 76 -1.77 1.16 14.09
C MET A 76 -1.87 2.70 14.07
N LEU A 77 -2.66 3.26 13.16
CA LEU A 77 -2.91 4.71 13.10
C LEU A 77 -3.97 5.19 14.11
N LYS A 78 -4.86 4.29 14.55
CA LYS A 78 -5.95 4.59 15.49
C LYS A 78 -5.60 4.40 16.96
N ASP A 79 -4.52 3.67 17.25
CA ASP A 79 -3.90 3.56 18.57
C ASP A 79 -3.05 4.81 18.83
#